data_AF-A0A1V3N3M0-F1
#
_entry.id   AF-A0A1V3N3M0-F1
#
_cell.length_a   1.000
_cell.length_b   1.000
_cell.length_c   1.000
_cell.angle_alpha   90.00
_cell.angle_beta   90.00
_cell.angle_gamma   90.00
#
_symmetry.space_group_name_H-M   'P 1'
#
loop_
_entity.id
_entity.type
_entity.pdbx_description
1 polymer ?
#
loop_
_entity_poly.entity_id
_entity_poly.type
_entity_poly.pdbx_seq_one_letter_code
_entity_poly.pdbx_strand_id
1 'polypeptide(L)'
;MKDTTKDTLRSDFEKMMRYSLQKNGDFGFGIFGDYATSVLNFYVGSSILTLAEKRDAALFLANLYNAGIKNAIDQQDLQEIADVLAQDPTLNYQVLAPIFD
;
A
#
# COMPACT_ATOMS: atom_id res chain seq x y z
N MET A 1 2.83 -4.19 -14.37
CA MET A 1 3.78 -4.24 -13.24
C MET A 1 4.64 -5.49 -13.29
N LYS A 2 5.96 -5.31 -13.21
CA LYS A 2 6.97 -6.40 -13.17
C LYS A 2 6.89 -7.18 -11.85
N ASP A 3 7.25 -8.45 -11.86
CA ASP A 3 7.23 -9.30 -10.66
C ASP A 3 8.17 -8.78 -9.57
N THR A 4 9.35 -8.28 -9.96
CA THR A 4 10.29 -7.64 -9.01
C THR A 4 9.65 -6.47 -8.26
N THR A 5 8.85 -5.65 -8.95
CA THR A 5 8.14 -4.52 -8.31
C THR A 5 7.06 -5.02 -7.34
N LYS A 6 6.33 -6.09 -7.66
CA LYS A 6 5.36 -6.71 -6.75
C LYS A 6 6.03 -7.25 -5.49
N ASP A 7 7.20 -7.88 -5.65
CA ASP A 7 7.94 -8.44 -4.52
C ASP A 7 8.49 -7.35 -3.60
N THR A 8 9.04 -6.26 -4.15
CA THR A 8 9.45 -5.09 -3.35
C THR A 8 8.25 -4.48 -2.63
N LEU A 9 7.15 -4.24 -3.34
CA LEU A 9 5.94 -3.65 -2.76
C LEU A 9 5.35 -4.51 -1.64
N ARG A 10 5.37 -5.85 -1.80
CA ARG A 10 4.97 -6.79 -0.75
C ARG A 10 5.91 -6.71 0.46
N SER A 11 7.23 -6.71 0.22
CA SER A 11 8.22 -6.64 1.29
C SER A 11 8.06 -5.37 2.12
N ASP A 12 7.90 -4.23 1.46
CA ASP A 12 7.67 -2.93 2.10
C ASP A 12 6.34 -2.91 2.86
N PHE A 13 5.28 -3.47 2.28
CA PHE A 13 3.98 -3.60 2.97
C PHE A 13 4.13 -4.41 4.26
N GLU A 14 4.81 -5.55 4.22
CA GLU A 14 5.02 -6.38 5.40
C GLU A 14 5.90 -5.69 6.46
N LYS A 15 6.93 -4.94 6.05
CA LYS A 15 7.73 -4.12 6.96
C LYS A 15 6.85 -3.10 7.68
N MET A 16 6.03 -2.35 6.94
CA MET A 16 5.12 -1.37 7.53
C MET A 16 4.09 -2.00 8.47
N MET A 17 3.50 -3.13 8.06
CA MET A 17 2.56 -3.88 8.88
C MET A 17 3.21 -4.33 10.20
N ARG A 18 4.40 -4.94 10.13
CA ARG A 18 5.15 -5.38 11.32
C ARG A 18 5.47 -4.19 12.24
N TYR A 19 5.93 -3.07 11.68
CA TYR A 19 6.19 -1.85 12.43
C TYR A 19 4.94 -1.33 13.14
N SER A 20 3.81 -1.26 12.43
CA SER A 20 2.55 -0.74 12.97
C SER A 20 2.03 -1.62 14.12
N LEU A 21 2.08 -2.94 13.94
CA LEU A 21 1.71 -3.90 14.99
C LEU A 21 2.58 -3.75 16.24
N GLN A 22 3.89 -3.49 16.08
CA GLN A 22 4.79 -3.29 17.22
C GLN A 22 4.58 -1.95 17.93
N LYS A 23 4.30 -0.87 17.18
CA LYS A 23 4.22 0.48 17.71
C LYS A 23 2.84 0.85 18.24
N ASN A 24 1.79 0.48 17.50
CA ASN A 24 0.41 0.89 17.75
C ASN A 24 -0.46 -0.26 18.28
N GLY A 25 0.02 -1.51 18.17
CA GLY A 25 -0.76 -2.70 18.50
C GLY A 25 -1.77 -3.10 17.42
N ASP A 26 -1.84 -2.36 16.31
CA ASP A 26 -2.75 -2.61 15.20
C ASP A 26 -2.17 -2.19 13.84
N PHE A 27 -2.81 -2.68 12.78
CA PHE A 27 -2.62 -2.21 11.42
C PHE A 27 -4.00 -2.09 10.77
N GLY A 28 -4.76 -1.09 11.22
CA GLY A 28 -6.13 -0.83 10.78
C GLY A 28 -6.20 -0.11 9.43
N PHE A 29 -7.43 0.03 8.92
CA PHE A 29 -7.69 0.59 7.59
C PHE A 29 -7.14 2.01 7.40
N GLY A 30 -7.19 2.85 8.43
CA GLY A 30 -6.61 4.21 8.37
C GLY A 30 -5.09 4.20 8.18
N ILE A 31 -4.37 3.39 8.98
CA ILE A 31 -2.91 3.25 8.85
C ILE A 31 -2.54 2.67 7.48
N PHE A 32 -3.31 1.68 7.02
CA PHE A 32 -3.15 1.11 5.69
C PHE A 32 -3.34 2.17 4.60
N GLY A 33 -4.41 2.97 4.66
CA GLY A 33 -4.70 4.01 3.67
C GLY A 33 -3.59 5.05 3.58
N ASP A 34 -3.17 5.61 4.72
CA ASP A 34 -2.09 6.60 4.79
C ASP A 34 -0.77 6.07 4.20
N TYR A 35 -0.45 4.81 4.52
CA TYR A 35 0.72 4.12 3.99
C TYR A 35 0.60 3.87 2.48
N ALA A 36 -0.51 3.26 2.03
CA ALA A 36 -0.70 2.83 0.65
C ALA A 36 -0.67 4.02 -0.31
N THR A 37 -1.38 5.10 0.02
CA THR A 37 -1.33 6.34 -0.76
C THR A 37 0.10 6.90 -0.84
N SER A 38 0.79 6.99 0.29
CA SER A 38 2.15 7.53 0.34
C SER A 38 3.15 6.68 -0.45
N VAL A 39 3.12 5.34 -0.30
CA VAL A 39 4.08 4.45 -0.95
C VAL A 39 3.87 4.42 -2.46
N LEU A 40 2.62 4.45 -2.92
CA LEU A 40 2.30 4.51 -4.35
C LEU A 40 2.81 5.80 -5.00
N ASN A 41 2.59 6.95 -4.36
CA ASN A 41 3.09 8.23 -4.85
C ASN A 41 4.62 8.31 -4.81
N PHE A 42 5.25 7.73 -3.77
CA PHE A 42 6.70 7.61 -3.70
C PHE A 42 7.28 6.75 -4.84
N TYR A 43 6.66 5.59 -5.12
CA TYR A 43 7.10 4.69 -6.18
C TYR A 43 6.97 5.32 -7.56
N VAL A 44 5.89 6.08 -7.82
CA VAL A 44 5.73 6.85 -9.06
C VAL A 44 6.77 7.96 -9.14
N GLY A 45 6.95 8.75 -8.07
CA GLY A 45 7.95 9.83 -8.02
C GLY A 45 9.40 9.33 -8.17
N SER A 46 9.68 8.09 -7.75
CA SER A 46 10.98 7.43 -7.84
C SER A 46 11.17 6.60 -9.13
N SER A 47 10.22 6.66 -10.07
CA SER A 47 10.21 5.88 -11.32
C SER A 47 10.25 4.35 -11.13
N ILE A 48 9.87 3.85 -9.96
CA ILE A 48 9.70 2.42 -9.68
C ILE A 48 8.39 1.91 -10.30
N LEU A 49 7.35 2.74 -10.26
CA LEU A 49 6.08 2.53 -10.95
C LEU A 49 5.87 3.59 -12.03
N THR A 50 5.22 3.21 -13.11
CA THR A 50 4.61 4.19 -14.02
C THR A 50 3.26 4.65 -13.48
N LEU A 51 2.77 5.81 -13.93
CA LEU A 51 1.42 6.29 -13.57
C LEU A 51 0.34 5.28 -13.97
N ALA A 52 0.50 4.61 -15.11
CA ALA A 52 -0.42 3.58 -15.59
C ALA A 52 -0.47 2.34 -14.68
N GLU A 53 0.62 2.03 -13.97
CA GLU A 53 0.69 0.89 -13.06
C GLU A 53 0.22 1.23 -11.64
N LYS A 54 0.03 2.52 -11.31
CA LYS A 54 -0.32 2.97 -9.95
C LYS A 54 -1.60 2.32 -9.44
N ARG A 55 -2.64 2.23 -10.29
CA ARG A 55 -3.93 1.59 -9.95
C ARG A 55 -3.77 0.10 -9.67
N ASP A 56 -3.05 -0.62 -10.52
CA ASP A 56 -2.81 -2.06 -10.35
C ASP A 56 -2.01 -2.34 -9.07
N ALA A 57 -1.05 -1.48 -8.74
CA ALA A 57 -0.29 -1.54 -7.50
C ALA A 57 -1.19 -1.24 -6.27
N ALA A 58 -2.11 -0.28 -6.38
CA ALA A 58 -3.08 0.01 -5.33
C ALA A 58 -3.99 -1.20 -5.05
N LEU A 59 -4.50 -1.83 -6.11
CA LEU A 59 -5.30 -3.04 -5.98
C LEU A 59 -4.49 -4.19 -5.36
N PHE A 60 -3.23 -4.34 -5.73
CA PHE A 60 -2.35 -5.34 -5.12
C PHE A 60 -2.20 -5.11 -3.61
N LEU A 61 -1.95 -3.88 -3.16
CA LEU A 61 -1.87 -3.53 -1.74
C LEU A 61 -3.19 -3.78 -1.00
N ALA A 62 -4.33 -3.41 -1.61
CA ALA A 62 -5.65 -3.65 -1.03
C ALA A 62 -5.92 -5.16 -0.83
N ASN A 63 -5.50 -6.00 -1.79
CA ASN A 63 -5.60 -7.45 -1.65
C ASN A 63 -4.70 -8.00 -0.52
N LEU A 64 -3.47 -7.49 -0.36
CA LEU A 64 -2.60 -7.89 0.74
C LEU A 64 -3.20 -7.53 2.10
N TYR A 65 -3.74 -6.32 2.22
CA TYR A 65 -4.45 -5.89 3.43
C TYR A 65 -5.67 -6.77 3.72
N ASN A 66 -6.50 -7.03 2.71
CA ASN A 66 -7.69 -7.86 2.86
C ASN A 66 -7.35 -9.28 3.33
N ALA A 67 -6.28 -9.87 2.77
CA ALA A 67 -5.79 -11.17 3.22
C ALA A 67 -5.40 -11.16 4.71
N GLY A 68 -4.79 -10.06 5.19
CA GLY A 68 -4.45 -9.85 6.60
C GLY A 68 -5.66 -9.78 7.54
N ILE A 69 -6.82 -9.33 7.04
CA ILE A 69 -8.08 -9.26 7.80
C ILE A 69 -9.06 -10.39 7.45
N LYS A 70 -8.55 -11.54 7.00
CA LYS A 70 -9.33 -12.74 6.66
C LYS A 70 -10.33 -12.56 5.51
N ASN A 71 -9.97 -11.75 4.52
CA ASN A 71 -10.75 -11.49 3.31
C ASN A 71 -12.17 -10.97 3.59
N ALA A 72 -12.29 -10.03 4.53
CA ALA A 72 -13.58 -9.48 4.95
C ALA A 72 -14.16 -8.44 3.97
N ILE A 73 -13.33 -7.87 3.09
CA ILE A 73 -13.75 -6.90 2.06
C ILE A 73 -14.01 -7.66 0.76
N ASP A 74 -15.12 -7.36 0.08
CA ASP A 74 -15.45 -8.00 -1.19
C ASP A 74 -14.65 -7.44 -2.36
N GLN A 75 -14.73 -8.11 -3.52
CA GLN A 75 -13.94 -7.74 -4.68
C GLN A 75 -14.32 -6.39 -5.28
N GLN A 76 -15.60 -5.98 -5.19
CA GLN A 76 -16.05 -4.70 -5.72
C GLN A 76 -15.49 -3.57 -4.87
N ASP A 77 -15.62 -3.68 -3.55
CA ASP A 77 -15.07 -2.72 -2.60
C ASP A 77 -13.54 -2.59 -2.76
N LEU A 78 -12.84 -3.70 -3.02
CA LEU A 78 -11.40 -3.65 -3.29
C LEU A 78 -11.04 -2.87 -4.57
N GLN A 79 -11.89 -2.90 -5.61
CA GLN A 79 -11.69 -2.06 -6.79
C GLN A 79 -11.86 -0.58 -6.44
N GLU A 80 -12.92 -0.25 -5.69
CA GLU A 80 -13.20 1.13 -5.28
C GLU A 80 -12.09 1.69 -4.39
N ILE A 81 -11.60 0.91 -3.43
CA ILE A 81 -10.44 1.27 -2.59
C ILE A 81 -9.21 1.52 -3.47
N ALA A 82 -8.94 0.64 -4.44
CA ALA A 82 -7.80 0.82 -5.34
C ALA A 82 -7.90 2.11 -6.16
N ASP A 83 -9.10 2.46 -6.63
CA ASP A 83 -9.35 3.69 -7.38
C ASP A 83 -9.13 4.94 -6.52
N VAL A 84 -9.61 4.94 -5.27
CA VAL A 84 -9.39 6.03 -4.31
C VAL A 84 -7.90 6.21 -4.01
N LEU A 85 -7.19 5.14 -3.65
CA LEU A 85 -5.75 5.18 -3.34
C LEU A 85 -4.91 5.64 -4.55
N ALA A 86 -5.30 5.25 -5.77
CA ALA A 86 -4.57 5.62 -6.98
C ALA A 86 -4.77 7.10 -7.35
N GLN A 87 -5.94 7.68 -7.04
CA GLN A 87 -6.25 9.08 -7.34
C GLN A 87 -5.72 10.06 -6.29
N ASP A 88 -5.52 9.59 -5.05
CA ASP A 88 -4.98 10.43 -3.98
C ASP A 88 -3.51 10.82 -4.27
N PRO A 89 -3.18 12.13 -4.31
CA PRO A 89 -1.83 12.62 -4.58
C PRO A 89 -0.95 12.74 -3.31
N THR A 90 -1.47 12.37 -2.14
CA THR A 90 -0.77 12.56 -0.86
C THR A 90 0.53 11.76 -0.78
N LEU A 91 1.59 12.42 -0.34
CA LEU A 91 2.89 11.79 -0.09
C LEU A 91 3.41 12.22 1.28
N ASN A 92 3.32 11.32 2.26
CA ASN A 92 3.84 11.55 3.59
C ASN A 92 5.07 10.67 3.86
N TYR A 93 6.26 11.26 3.75
CA TYR A 93 7.53 10.58 4.03
C TYR A 93 7.67 10.08 5.47
N GLN A 94 6.98 10.69 6.44
CA GLN A 94 7.04 10.24 7.84
C GLN A 94 6.38 8.86 8.02
N VAL A 95 5.35 8.56 7.22
CA VAL A 95 4.68 7.26 7.21
C VAL A 95 5.56 6.19 6.55
N LEU A 96 6.43 6.59 5.62
CA LEU A 96 7.31 5.68 4.89
C LEU A 96 8.63 5.38 5.60
N ALA A 97 8.97 6.08 6.68
CA ALA A 97 10.21 5.83 7.42
C ALA A 97 10.48 4.33 7.71
N PRO A 98 9.49 3.51 8.12
CA PRO A 98 9.72 2.10 8.49
C PRO A 98 10.11 1.17 7.35
N ILE A 99 9.96 1.56 6.09
CA ILE A 99 10.30 0.69 4.94
C ILE A 99 11.71 0.93 4.42
N PHE A 100 12.34 2.05 4.82
CA PHE A 100 13.70 2.43 4.42
C PHE A 100 14.81 1.95 5.37
N ASP A 101 14.45 1.50 6.57
CA ASP A 101 15.32 0.79 7.51
C ASP A 101 15.36 -0.74 7.21
#